data_AF-A0A430SDW7-F1
#
_entry.id   AF-A0A430SDW7-F1
#
_cell.length_a   1.000
_cell.length_b   1.000
_cell.length_c   1.000
_cell.angle_alpha   90.00
_cell.angle_beta   90.00
_cell.angle_gamma   90.00
#
_symmetry.space_group_name_H-M   'P 1'
#
loop_
_entity.id
_entity.type
_entity.pdbx_description
1 polymer ?
#
loop_
_entity_poly.entity_id
_entity_poly.type
_entity_poly.pdbx_seq_one_letter_code
_entity_poly.pdbx_strand_id
1 'polypeptide(L)' 'MEFGLPKEQAVVKTQPPFGEVREGRVALTPQGVRELVERGHRVYVE' A
#
# COMPACT_ATOMS: atom_id res chain seq x y z
N MET A 1 -2.96 17.72 5.05
CA MET A 1 -3.70 16.58 5.64
C MET A 1 -2.70 15.49 6.02
N GLU A 2 -3.12 14.51 6.79
CA GLU A 2 -2.30 13.38 7.21
C GLU A 2 -2.81 12.10 6.56
N PHE A 3 -1.89 11.30 6.00
CA PHE A 3 -2.18 10.03 5.33
C PHE A 3 -1.39 8.90 5.98
N GLY A 4 -2.06 7.80 6.30
CA GLY A 4 -1.44 6.56 6.75
C GLY A 4 -1.47 5.51 5.65
N LEU A 5 -0.36 4.80 5.45
CA LEU A 5 -0.21 3.71 4.48
C LEU A 5 0.17 2.41 5.22
N PRO A 6 -0.82 1.68 5.76
CA PRO A 6 -0.60 0.38 6.37
C PRO A 6 -0.33 -0.68 5.30
N LYS A 7 0.27 -1.80 5.70
CA LYS A 7 0.39 -2.97 4.81
C LYS A 7 -1.00 -3.54 4.52
N GLU A 8 -1.20 -3.97 3.27
CA GLU A 8 -2.43 -4.69 2.91
C GLU A 8 -2.54 -5.99 3.71
N GLN A 9 -3.70 -6.18 4.35
CA GLN A 9 -3.98 -7.38 5.15
C GLN A 9 -4.78 -8.43 4.36
N ALA A 10 -5.22 -8.08 3.15
CA ALA A 10 -5.99 -8.96 2.31
C ALA A 10 -5.18 -10.18 1.87
N VAL A 11 -5.84 -11.33 1.85
CA VAL A 11 -5.31 -12.58 1.31
C VAL A 11 -5.98 -12.81 -0.04
N VAL A 12 -5.19 -12.83 -1.11
CA VAL A 12 -5.67 -13.13 -2.45
C VAL A 12 -5.76 -14.65 -2.57
N LYS A 13 -6.98 -15.16 -2.69
CA LYS A 13 -7.23 -16.58 -2.98
C LYS A 13 -6.95 -16.82 -4.46
N THR A 14 -5.86 -17.50 -4.77
CA THR A 14 -5.58 -17.95 -6.14
C THR A 14 -6.17 -19.34 -6.39
N GLN A 15 -6.50 -19.62 -7.65
CA GLN A 15 -7.06 -20.92 -8.06
C GLN A 15 -5.94 -21.99 -8.03
N PRO A 16 -6.24 -23.27 -7.69
CA PRO A 16 -5.23 -24.32 -7.61
C PRO A 16 -4.39 -24.41 -8.90
N PRO A 17 -3.05 -24.60 -8.80
CA PRO A 17 -2.30 -25.15 -7.66
C PRO A 17 -1.74 -24.10 -6.66
N PHE A 18 -2.06 -22.82 -6.81
CA PHE A 18 -1.47 -21.75 -6.00
C PHE A 18 -2.32 -21.47 -4.75
N GLY A 19 -1.72 -21.63 -3.55
CA GLY A 19 -2.38 -21.45 -2.25
C GLY A 19 -2.77 -20.00 -1.92
N GLU A 20 -3.08 -19.71 -0.65
CA GLU A 20 -3.36 -18.34 -0.19
C GLU A 20 -2.11 -17.45 -0.33
N VAL A 21 -2.19 -16.39 -1.15
CA VAL A 21 -1.09 -15.44 -1.36
C VAL A 21 -1.40 -14.14 -0.63
N ARG A 22 -0.45 -13.66 0.19
CA ARG A 22 -0.57 -12.34 0.83
C ARG A 22 -0.56 -11.25 -0.24
N GLU A 23 -1.48 -10.29 -0.15
CA GLU A 23 -1.51 -9.14 -1.04
C GLU A 23 -0.21 -8.34 -0.94
N GLY A 24 0.52 -8.24 -2.05
CA GLY A 24 1.83 -7.56 -2.12
C GLY A 24 1.74 -6.12 -2.61
N ARG A 25 0.54 -5.67 -3.00
CA ARG A 25 0.32 -4.29 -3.42
C ARG A 25 0.28 -3.37 -2.20
N VAL A 26 0.66 -2.13 -2.44
CA VAL A 26 0.54 -1.02 -1.48
C VAL A 26 -0.18 0.12 -2.18
N ALA A 27 -1.02 0.85 -1.45
CA ALA A 27 -1.88 1.89 -2.00
C ALA A 27 -1.11 3.07 -2.62
N LEU A 28 0.18 3.24 -2.30
CA LEU A 28 0.97 4.37 -2.77
C LEU A 28 2.41 3.97 -3.08
N THR A 29 2.91 4.46 -4.20
CA THR A 29 4.31 4.32 -4.59
C THR A 29 5.15 5.44 -3.97
N PRO A 30 6.48 5.28 -3.86
CA PRO A 30 7.36 6.36 -3.38
C PRO A 30 7.21 7.67 -4.16
N GLN A 31 6.96 7.61 -5.47
CA GLN A 31 6.69 8.79 -6.28
C GLN A 31 5.41 9.51 -5.83
N GLY A 32 4.31 8.78 -5.64
CA GLY A 32 3.07 9.38 -5.15
C GLY A 32 3.22 9.99 -3.75
N VAL A 33 4.03 9.37 -2.88
CA VAL A 33 4.32 9.93 -1.55
C VAL A 33 5.02 11.28 -1.69
N ARG A 34 6.01 11.37 -2.59
CA ARG A 34 6.73 12.61 -2.87
C ARG A 34 5.79 13.72 -3.34
N GLU A 35 4.89 13.41 -4.26
CA GLU A 35 3.91 14.38 -4.76
C GLU A 35 2.96 14.89 -3.67
N LEU A 36 2.54 14.02 -2.73
CA LEU A 36 1.70 14.41 -1.60
C LEU A 36 2.47 15.30 -0.60
N VAL A 37 3.74 14.99 -0.34
CA VAL A 37 4.60 15.79 0.55
C VAL A 37 4.88 17.17 -0.05
N GLU A 38 5.15 17.25 -1.35
CA GLU A 38 5.34 18.54 -2.06
C GLU A 38 4.10 19.44 -2.01
N ARG A 39 2.90 18.85 -1.89
CA ARG A 39 1.64 19.57 -1.66
C ARG A 39 1.39 19.95 -0.18
N GLY A 40 2.37 19.72 0.70
CA GLY A 40 2.31 20.06 2.12
C GLY A 40 1.52 19.06 2.96
N HIS A 41 1.44 17.80 2.53
CA HIS A 41 0.81 16.73 3.32
C HIS A 41 1.86 15.93 4.10
N ARG A 42 1.41 15.30 5.20
CA ARG A 42 2.23 14.36 5.97
C ARG A 42 1.79 12.95 5.63
N VAL A 43 2.76 12.07 5.36
CA VAL A 43 2.53 10.67 5.00
C VAL A 43 3.32 9.77 5.94
N TYR A 44 2.65 8.81 6.56
CA TYR A 44 3.22 7.81 7.44
C TYR A 44 3.10 6.42 6.80
N VAL A 45 4.20 5.69 6.69
CA VAL A 45 4.28 4.37 6.03
C VAL A 45 4.70 3.32 7.06
N GLU A 46 4.05 2.16 7.05
CA GLU A 46 4.35 1.00 7.93
C GLU A 46 5.33 -0.02 7.32
#